data_AF-A0A2V8NNG1-F1
#
_entry.id   AF-A0A2V8NNG1-F1
#
_cell.length_a   1.000
_cell.length_b   1.000
_cell.length_c   1.000
_cell.angle_alpha   90.00
_cell.angle_beta   90.00
_cell.angle_gamma   90.00
#
_symmetry.space_group_name_H-M   'P 1'
#
loop_
_entity.id
_entity.type
_entity.pdbx_description
1 polymer ?
#
loop_
_entity_poly.entity_id
_entity_poly.type
_entity_poly.pdbx_seq_one_letter_code
_entity_poly.pdbx_strand_id
1 'polypeptide(L)'
;MHRPGWLSARFQSFEQSVALICIRFFRFTFLPEAFRVSVMRQLAIALILATTLILSALPARAYTLQFTDASNSVQVKWPTRNIKVALSSSLNATQSNIKPGSDVIGAARRALAHWTEAANIRFVTVTSAAQSISAQGTHGDGLSLITVAHTAENVEAFAGEGSEMPGRTRVFYTIAGSITEADIALNPSQPFSTDATPGTYDLEATFTHEIGHLLGLEHSAVLGATMQPREARNGIYNLPAISPRTLSEDDRAGAAALYGARLGSGSRGSIQGTIDFVSGAAVFGANVWAEEAATGRVSASSITLSNGAYRMEGLLPGEYRVFAQPLNGLVNASEIASQRGAYATLALNQQFPFRAEEIGRVKVEPHSTAPLNAQLSGLPSLVNPSFIGINRELSAVAVPLVPGQAYKMFLSGDSLKASQFYDAGITTTSPFIIVDSSSVKDEDFGEGINVISFDVMLAGDIEAGEYSLRLQSIAGDVAYVVGGLTIDGPESAALAEQDGTSDDEPGMIADESIVTDYE
;
A
#
# COMPACT_ATOMS: atom_id res chain seq x y z
N MET A 1 75.15 -8.67 22.03
CA MET A 1 74.32 -8.27 23.18
C MET A 1 73.20 -7.37 22.67
N HIS A 2 71.96 -7.80 22.90
CA HIS A 2 70.63 -7.17 22.71
C HIS A 2 70.24 -6.37 21.43
N ARG A 3 69.33 -7.04 20.69
CA ARG A 3 68.20 -6.58 19.83
C ARG A 3 67.19 -5.62 20.53
N PRO A 4 66.07 -5.15 19.89
CA PRO A 4 65.79 -4.75 18.48
C PRO A 4 64.78 -3.56 18.33
N GLY A 5 64.43 -3.16 17.08
CA GLY A 5 63.03 -2.82 16.75
C GLY A 5 62.66 -1.94 15.52
N TRP A 6 62.31 -2.59 14.39
CA TRP A 6 61.25 -2.29 13.37
C TRP A 6 61.05 -0.90 12.73
N LEU A 7 61.35 -0.76 11.42
CA LEU A 7 60.55 -0.12 10.33
C LEU A 7 61.43 0.11 9.06
N SER A 8 61.27 -0.68 7.99
CA SER A 8 61.58 -0.28 6.58
C SER A 8 61.45 -1.44 5.57
N ALA A 9 60.27 -2.06 5.45
CA ALA A 9 60.02 -3.10 4.45
C ALA A 9 58.78 -2.81 3.56
N ARG A 10 58.58 -1.55 3.15
CA ARG A 10 57.37 -1.14 2.37
C ARG A 10 57.56 -0.22 1.16
N PHE A 11 58.77 0.03 0.66
CA PHE A 11 58.96 0.95 -0.48
C PHE A 11 59.70 0.38 -1.72
N GLN A 12 60.07 -0.90 -1.72
CA GLN A 12 60.80 -1.52 -2.83
C GLN A 12 59.91 -2.15 -3.94
N SER A 13 58.58 -2.20 -3.78
CA SER A 13 57.66 -2.77 -4.79
C SER A 13 56.92 -1.73 -5.64
N PHE A 14 57.15 -0.42 -5.43
CA PHE A 14 56.45 0.66 -6.14
C PHE A 14 57.21 1.13 -7.40
N GLU A 15 58.54 1.03 -7.43
CA GLU A 15 59.35 1.53 -8.56
C GLU A 15 59.33 0.62 -9.81
N GLN A 16 59.01 -0.68 -9.68
CA GLN A 16 58.93 -1.57 -10.85
C GLN A 16 57.63 -1.43 -11.66
N SER A 17 56.55 -0.92 -11.07
CA SER A 17 55.26 -0.72 -11.76
C SER A 17 55.20 0.58 -12.57
N VAL A 18 55.96 1.61 -12.16
CA VAL A 18 56.01 2.92 -12.85
C VAL A 18 56.80 2.83 -14.16
N ALA A 19 57.80 1.95 -14.24
CA ALA A 19 58.62 1.76 -15.44
C ALA A 19 57.85 1.13 -16.64
N LEU A 20 56.82 0.31 -16.39
CA LEU A 20 56.02 -0.31 -17.46
C LEU A 20 55.03 0.68 -18.13
N ILE A 21 54.62 1.73 -17.41
CA ILE A 21 53.69 2.77 -17.91
C ILE A 21 54.43 3.72 -18.86
N CYS A 22 55.69 4.07 -18.56
CA CYS A 22 56.50 4.96 -19.41
C CYS A 22 56.85 4.35 -20.79
N ILE A 23 56.93 3.02 -20.90
CA ILE A 23 57.27 2.33 -22.17
C ILE A 23 56.09 2.27 -23.16
N ARG A 24 54.83 2.30 -22.69
CA ARG A 24 53.66 2.31 -23.59
C ARG A 24 53.31 3.70 -24.13
N PHE A 25 53.55 4.76 -23.37
CA PHE A 25 53.38 6.14 -23.85
C PHE A 25 54.33 6.48 -25.01
N PHE A 26 55.54 5.91 -25.02
CA PHE A 26 56.55 6.17 -26.04
C PHE A 26 56.26 5.56 -27.42
N ARG A 27 55.27 4.65 -27.54
CA ARG A 27 54.86 4.06 -28.83
C ARG A 27 53.67 4.74 -29.51
N PHE A 28 53.02 5.72 -28.86
CA PHE A 28 51.88 6.45 -29.45
C PHE A 28 52.31 7.63 -30.34
N THR A 29 53.59 8.04 -30.29
CA THR A 29 54.12 9.22 -30.98
C THR A 29 54.40 9.04 -32.48
N PHE A 30 54.33 7.82 -33.02
CA PHE A 30 54.63 7.53 -34.43
C PHE A 30 53.46 6.90 -35.22
N LEU A 31 52.22 7.37 -35.00
CA LEU A 31 51.07 7.02 -35.85
C LEU A 31 50.62 8.24 -36.66
N PRO A 32 50.35 8.09 -37.98
CA PRO A 32 49.97 9.21 -38.84
C PRO A 32 48.68 9.90 -38.38
N GLU A 33 48.62 11.22 -38.58
CA GLU A 33 47.69 12.18 -37.95
C GLU A 33 46.20 11.81 -38.13
N ALA A 34 45.85 11.19 -39.26
CA ALA A 34 44.50 10.71 -39.55
C ALA A 34 44.00 9.62 -38.57
N PHE A 35 44.90 8.81 -38.00
CA PHE A 35 44.54 7.73 -37.08
C PHE A 35 44.27 8.25 -35.66
N ARG A 36 44.95 9.33 -35.24
CA ARG A 36 44.75 9.96 -33.93
C ARG A 36 43.41 10.67 -33.81
N VAL A 37 42.96 11.32 -34.89
CA VAL A 37 41.65 12.00 -34.93
C VAL A 37 40.51 10.98 -34.87
N SER A 38 40.65 9.82 -35.54
CA SER A 38 39.65 8.74 -35.49
C SER A 38 39.50 8.15 -34.08
N VAL A 39 40.62 7.84 -33.41
CA VAL A 39 40.61 7.26 -32.06
C VAL A 39 40.10 8.25 -31.01
N MET A 40 40.48 9.54 -31.10
CA MET A 40 39.95 10.56 -30.19
C MET A 40 38.46 10.83 -30.40
N ARG A 41 37.95 10.73 -31.64
CA ARG A 41 36.51 10.87 -31.93
C ARG A 41 35.71 9.67 -31.42
N GLN A 42 36.26 8.45 -31.51
CA GLN A 42 35.64 7.25 -30.95
C GLN A 42 35.62 7.26 -29.41
N LEU A 43 36.69 7.73 -28.76
CA LEU A 43 36.72 7.91 -27.30
C LEU A 43 35.76 9.02 -26.84
N ALA A 44 35.66 10.13 -27.57
CA ALA A 44 34.70 11.19 -27.25
C ALA A 44 33.25 10.73 -27.42
N ILE A 45 32.93 9.97 -28.48
CA ILE A 45 31.60 9.38 -28.69
C ILE A 45 31.30 8.33 -27.61
N ALA A 46 32.27 7.49 -27.25
CA ALA A 46 32.11 6.51 -26.17
C ALA A 46 31.93 7.16 -24.80
N LEU A 47 32.63 8.27 -24.53
CA LEU A 47 32.49 9.03 -23.29
C LEU A 47 31.14 9.75 -23.24
N ILE A 48 30.69 10.33 -24.35
CA ILE A 48 29.35 10.96 -24.47
C ILE A 48 28.25 9.91 -24.29
N LEU A 49 28.36 8.74 -24.92
CA LEU A 49 27.44 7.61 -24.75
C LEU A 49 27.43 7.08 -23.30
N ALA A 50 28.59 6.97 -22.67
CA ALA A 50 28.70 6.56 -21.27
C ALA A 50 28.13 7.61 -20.30
N THR A 51 28.29 8.91 -20.58
CA THR A 51 27.64 9.97 -19.79
C THR A 51 26.13 10.06 -20.03
N THR A 52 25.62 9.74 -21.22
CA THR A 52 24.17 9.62 -21.43
C THR A 52 23.58 8.37 -20.77
N LEU A 53 24.36 7.30 -20.60
CA LEU A 53 23.94 6.10 -19.85
C LEU A 53 23.92 6.31 -18.32
N ILE A 54 24.64 7.30 -17.80
CA ILE A 54 24.64 7.65 -16.36
C ILE A 54 23.59 8.72 -16.03
N LEU A 55 23.06 9.46 -17.02
CA LEU A 55 22.20 10.63 -16.79
C LEU A 55 20.68 10.48 -17.02
N SER A 56 20.12 9.27 -17.11
CA SER A 56 18.65 9.13 -17.19
C SER A 56 18.06 8.02 -16.33
N ALA A 57 18.62 7.79 -15.13
CA ALA A 57 17.84 7.16 -14.07
C ALA A 57 16.96 8.25 -13.44
N LEU A 58 15.78 8.50 -14.04
CA LEU A 58 14.73 9.19 -13.31
C LEU A 58 14.47 8.37 -12.03
N PRO A 59 14.49 8.98 -10.83
CA PRO A 59 14.16 8.25 -9.61
C PRO A 59 12.72 7.79 -9.72
N ALA A 60 12.51 6.48 -9.78
CA ALA A 60 11.22 5.86 -9.48
C ALA A 60 10.84 6.20 -8.04
N ARG A 61 9.57 6.54 -7.79
CA ARG A 61 9.12 7.06 -6.49
C ARG A 61 7.90 6.29 -5.96
N ALA A 62 8.08 5.74 -4.75
CA ALA A 62 7.22 5.67 -3.56
C ALA A 62 5.74 5.34 -3.72
N TYR A 63 5.28 4.26 -3.05
CA TYR A 63 3.89 3.77 -2.97
C TYR A 63 3.21 3.70 -4.34
N THR A 64 2.01 3.12 -4.46
CA THR A 64 1.38 3.16 -5.78
C THR A 64 0.90 4.59 -6.02
N LEU A 65 1.69 5.34 -6.79
CA LEU A 65 1.36 6.69 -7.20
C LEU A 65 0.72 6.71 -8.56
N GLN A 66 -0.18 7.66 -8.75
CA GLN A 66 -0.73 7.92 -10.05
C GLN A 66 0.30 8.69 -10.90
N PHE A 67 0.55 8.22 -12.12
CA PHE A 67 1.50 8.81 -13.06
C PHE A 67 0.85 9.15 -14.40
N THR A 68 1.40 10.13 -15.13
CA THR A 68 0.82 10.58 -16.40
C THR A 68 0.96 9.56 -17.52
N ASP A 69 2.07 8.82 -17.60
CA ASP A 69 2.30 7.69 -18.50
C ASP A 69 3.46 6.79 -18.01
N ALA A 70 3.78 5.71 -18.73
CA ALA A 70 4.84 4.76 -18.35
C ALA A 70 6.27 5.15 -18.71
N SER A 71 6.44 6.18 -19.53
CA SER A 71 7.73 6.72 -19.95
C SER A 71 8.14 7.98 -19.18
N ASN A 72 7.15 8.76 -18.73
CA ASN A 72 7.28 9.98 -17.97
C ASN A 72 6.84 9.71 -16.52
N SER A 73 7.81 9.63 -15.62
CA SER A 73 7.61 9.48 -14.18
C SER A 73 7.07 10.77 -13.52
N VAL A 74 6.08 11.41 -14.13
CA VAL A 74 5.46 12.63 -13.61
C VAL A 74 4.28 12.23 -12.74
N GLN A 75 4.42 12.51 -11.45
CA GLN A 75 3.39 12.21 -10.44
C GLN A 75 2.16 13.09 -10.65
N VAL A 76 0.99 12.48 -10.56
CA VAL A 76 -0.29 13.18 -10.52
C VAL A 76 -0.54 13.67 -9.10
N LYS A 77 -0.58 14.99 -8.91
CA LYS A 77 -0.84 15.62 -7.61
C LYS A 77 -1.34 17.05 -7.76
N TRP A 78 -1.89 17.60 -6.68
CA TRP A 78 -2.27 19.00 -6.66
C TRP A 78 -1.04 19.91 -6.75
N PRO A 79 -1.06 20.97 -7.59
CA PRO A 79 0.05 21.90 -7.72
C PRO A 79 0.19 22.82 -6.49
N THR A 80 -0.84 22.91 -5.65
CA THR A 80 -0.82 23.68 -4.41
C THR A 80 -1.23 22.83 -3.22
N ARG A 81 -0.82 23.25 -2.02
CA ARG A 81 -1.15 22.57 -0.76
C ARG A 81 -2.51 22.94 -0.20
N ASN A 82 -3.14 24.00 -0.72
CA ASN A 82 -4.48 24.41 -0.31
C ASN A 82 -5.46 23.90 -1.37
N ILE A 83 -6.12 22.79 -1.08
CA ILE A 83 -6.97 22.08 -2.01
C ILE A 83 -8.42 22.49 -1.71
N LYS A 84 -9.09 23.08 -2.69
CA LYS A 84 -10.50 23.47 -2.53
C LYS A 84 -11.39 22.30 -2.90
N VAL A 85 -12.31 21.94 -2.01
CA VAL A 85 -13.28 20.87 -2.21
C VAL A 85 -14.69 21.37 -1.91
N ALA A 86 -15.64 21.05 -2.78
CA ALA A 86 -17.03 21.39 -2.60
C ALA A 86 -17.79 20.21 -2.00
N LEU A 87 -18.53 20.46 -0.92
CA LEU A 87 -19.46 19.51 -0.33
C LEU A 87 -20.83 19.74 -0.98
N SER A 88 -21.31 18.74 -1.71
CA SER A 88 -22.64 18.73 -2.33
C SER A 88 -23.73 18.94 -1.28
N SER A 89 -24.81 19.62 -1.68
CA SER A 89 -26.04 19.73 -0.90
C SER A 89 -26.62 18.36 -0.50
N SER A 90 -26.31 17.30 -1.25
CA SER A 90 -26.78 15.94 -0.97
C SER A 90 -26.25 15.37 0.34
N LEU A 91 -25.10 15.84 0.85
CA LEU A 91 -24.57 15.34 2.13
C LEU A 91 -25.42 15.81 3.33
N ASN A 92 -26.22 16.87 3.16
CA ASN A 92 -27.19 17.35 4.16
C ASN A 92 -28.61 16.81 3.93
N ALA A 93 -28.83 16.07 2.85
CA ALA A 93 -30.15 15.57 2.47
C ALA A 93 -30.24 14.07 2.74
N THR A 94 -31.42 13.61 3.17
CA THR A 94 -31.70 12.19 3.33
C THR A 94 -31.49 11.47 2.00
N GLN A 95 -30.62 10.44 2.00
CA GLN A 95 -30.44 9.52 0.88
C GLN A 95 -31.05 8.16 1.26
N SER A 96 -31.71 7.49 0.32
CA SER A 96 -32.40 6.22 0.58
C SER A 96 -31.46 5.07 0.96
N ASN A 97 -30.20 5.15 0.52
CA ASN A 97 -29.17 4.14 0.76
C ASN A 97 -28.27 4.48 1.98
N ILE A 98 -28.52 5.58 2.67
CA ILE A 98 -27.78 5.95 3.89
C ILE A 98 -28.72 5.76 5.08
N LYS A 99 -28.27 5.02 6.11
CA LYS A 99 -29.07 4.79 7.32
C LYS A 99 -29.47 6.13 7.95
N PRO A 100 -30.77 6.35 8.28
CA PRO A 100 -31.21 7.54 9.01
C PRO A 100 -30.42 7.75 10.30
N GLY A 101 -30.00 8.99 10.56
CA GLY A 101 -29.17 9.34 11.72
C GLY A 101 -27.66 9.37 11.44
N SER A 102 -27.20 8.91 10.27
CA SER A 102 -25.78 8.96 9.91
C SER A 102 -25.26 10.39 9.73
N ASP A 103 -24.08 10.70 10.27
CA ASP A 103 -23.41 12.00 10.15
C ASP A 103 -22.54 12.06 8.88
N VAL A 104 -23.18 12.18 7.72
CA VAL A 104 -22.50 12.15 6.40
C VAL A 104 -21.51 13.31 6.24
N ILE A 105 -21.89 14.54 6.61
CA ILE A 105 -20.98 15.69 6.50
C ILE A 105 -19.82 15.61 7.48
N GLY A 106 -20.08 15.21 8.72
CA GLY A 106 -19.00 15.05 9.68
C GLY A 106 -18.04 13.95 9.27
N ALA A 107 -18.52 12.82 8.73
CA ALA A 107 -17.69 11.76 8.16
C ALA A 107 -16.76 12.30 7.05
N ALA A 108 -17.30 13.02 6.07
CA ALA A 108 -16.49 13.63 5.01
C ALA A 108 -15.46 14.64 5.55
N ARG A 109 -15.82 15.43 6.58
CA ARG A 109 -14.91 16.41 7.20
C ARG A 109 -13.79 15.75 8.01
N ARG A 110 -14.10 14.68 8.75
CA ARG A 110 -13.10 13.91 9.51
C ARG A 110 -12.13 13.20 8.55
N ALA A 111 -12.64 12.61 7.47
CA ALA A 111 -11.83 12.04 6.42
C ALA A 111 -10.83 13.07 5.80
N LEU A 112 -11.27 14.30 5.50
CA LEU A 112 -10.37 15.38 5.05
C LEU A 112 -9.33 15.77 6.12
N ALA A 113 -9.71 15.71 7.41
CA ALA A 113 -8.82 16.03 8.52
C ALA A 113 -7.70 14.99 8.68
N HIS A 114 -8.01 13.69 8.56
CA HIS A 114 -7.04 12.59 8.64
C HIS A 114 -5.86 12.82 7.67
N TRP A 115 -6.15 13.17 6.42
CA TRP A 115 -5.13 13.48 5.42
C TRP A 115 -4.37 14.79 5.68
N THR A 116 -5.05 15.79 6.25
CA THR A 116 -4.41 17.05 6.69
C THR A 116 -3.43 16.82 7.86
N GLU A 117 -3.67 15.80 8.68
CA GLU A 117 -2.77 15.39 9.76
C GLU A 117 -1.57 14.60 9.24
N ALA A 118 -1.78 13.75 8.23
CA ALA A 118 -0.73 12.94 7.63
C ALA A 118 0.30 13.73 6.81
N ALA A 119 -0.13 14.78 6.09
CA ALA A 119 0.72 15.47 5.13
C ALA A 119 0.61 16.99 5.19
N ASN A 120 1.54 17.67 4.51
CA ASN A 120 1.59 19.12 4.42
C ASN A 120 0.59 19.65 3.36
N ILE A 121 -0.69 19.39 3.61
CA ILE A 121 -1.83 19.86 2.82
C ILE A 121 -2.87 20.51 3.73
N ARG A 122 -3.81 21.24 3.14
CA ARG A 122 -4.98 21.79 3.81
C ARG A 122 -6.15 21.76 2.84
N PHE A 123 -7.30 21.33 3.33
CA PHE A 123 -8.55 21.43 2.58
C PHE A 123 -9.30 22.71 2.91
N VAL A 124 -9.80 23.38 1.87
CA VAL A 124 -10.72 24.51 1.99
C VAL A 124 -12.08 24.04 1.49
N THR A 125 -13.00 23.78 2.43
CA THR A 125 -14.33 23.29 2.09
C THR A 125 -15.28 24.44 1.78
N VAL A 126 -16.10 24.26 0.74
CA VAL A 126 -17.23 25.13 0.40
C VAL A 126 -18.48 24.28 0.21
N THR A 127 -19.67 24.87 0.35
CA THR A 127 -20.93 24.19 0.00
C THR A 127 -21.27 24.44 -1.47
N SER A 128 -21.84 23.44 -2.15
CA SER A 128 -22.33 23.57 -3.53
C SER A 128 -23.75 22.99 -3.67
N ALA A 129 -24.54 23.57 -4.57
CA ALA A 129 -25.82 23.00 -4.98
C ALA A 129 -25.66 21.88 -6.03
N ALA A 130 -24.47 21.75 -6.63
CA ALA A 130 -24.16 20.66 -7.55
C ALA A 130 -24.29 19.30 -6.84
N GLN A 131 -24.79 18.30 -7.56
CA GLN A 131 -25.05 16.95 -7.04
C GLN A 131 -24.39 15.84 -7.84
N SER A 132 -24.03 16.08 -9.10
CA SER A 132 -23.41 15.09 -9.98
C SER A 132 -21.93 15.38 -10.16
N ILE A 133 -21.14 14.32 -10.27
CA ILE A 133 -19.74 14.40 -10.68
C ILE A 133 -19.63 14.83 -12.15
N SER A 134 -18.51 15.45 -12.52
CA SER A 134 -18.20 15.82 -13.90
C SER A 134 -18.19 14.59 -14.80
N ALA A 135 -18.62 14.73 -16.06
CA ALA A 135 -18.64 13.63 -17.04
C ALA A 135 -17.24 13.05 -17.32
N GLN A 136 -17.17 11.84 -17.87
CA GLN A 136 -15.88 11.27 -18.28
C GLN A 136 -15.27 12.12 -19.40
N GLY A 137 -13.97 12.42 -19.30
CA GLY A 137 -13.31 13.28 -20.27
C GLY A 137 -11.90 13.66 -19.87
N THR A 138 -11.33 14.61 -20.60
CA THR A 138 -9.99 15.16 -20.33
C THR A 138 -10.03 16.34 -19.36
N HIS A 139 -11.20 16.93 -19.13
CA HIS A 139 -11.42 18.08 -18.25
C HIS A 139 -12.76 17.90 -17.55
N GLY A 140 -12.83 18.33 -16.29
CA GLY A 140 -14.08 18.44 -15.56
C GLY A 140 -14.71 19.84 -15.66
N ASP A 141 -15.66 20.13 -14.80
CA ASP A 141 -16.47 21.36 -14.79
C ASP A 141 -15.85 22.54 -14.00
N GLY A 142 -14.68 22.31 -13.39
CA GLY A 142 -13.95 23.25 -12.54
C GLY A 142 -14.31 23.14 -11.05
N LEU A 143 -15.13 22.17 -10.64
CA LEU A 143 -15.58 21.97 -9.27
C LEU A 143 -15.19 20.59 -8.75
N SER A 144 -14.22 20.51 -7.83
CA SER A 144 -13.93 19.25 -7.13
C SER A 144 -15.01 18.94 -6.11
N LEU A 145 -15.94 18.06 -6.45
CA LEU A 145 -17.17 17.81 -5.69
C LEU A 145 -17.11 16.50 -4.89
N ILE A 146 -17.52 16.53 -3.62
CA ILE A 146 -17.90 15.32 -2.87
C ILE A 146 -19.42 15.23 -2.87
N THR A 147 -19.96 14.12 -3.35
CA THR A 147 -21.40 13.88 -3.46
C THR A 147 -21.81 12.47 -3.03
N VAL A 148 -23.04 12.38 -2.53
CA VAL A 148 -23.75 11.13 -2.19
C VAL A 148 -25.11 11.08 -2.89
N ALA A 149 -25.33 11.96 -3.87
CA ALA A 149 -26.63 12.12 -4.51
C ALA A 149 -26.96 10.95 -5.43
N HIS A 150 -28.22 10.52 -5.41
CA HIS A 150 -28.74 9.56 -6.37
C HIS A 150 -29.14 10.27 -7.69
N THR A 151 -28.15 10.58 -8.53
CA THR A 151 -28.35 11.14 -9.87
C THR A 151 -27.98 10.13 -10.96
N ALA A 152 -28.45 10.34 -12.18
CA ALA A 152 -28.16 9.44 -13.30
C ALA A 152 -26.64 9.36 -13.57
N GLU A 153 -25.94 10.49 -13.51
CA GLU A 153 -24.49 10.54 -13.74
C GLU A 153 -23.70 9.81 -12.66
N ASN A 154 -24.13 9.92 -11.39
CA ASN A 154 -23.48 9.21 -10.30
C ASN A 154 -23.74 7.70 -10.40
N VAL A 155 -24.96 7.27 -10.75
CA VAL A 155 -25.27 5.84 -10.95
C VAL A 155 -24.49 5.25 -12.13
N GLU A 156 -24.41 5.97 -13.25
CA GLU A 156 -23.65 5.53 -14.42
C GLU A 156 -22.17 5.32 -14.10
N ALA A 157 -21.62 6.08 -13.14
CA ALA A 157 -20.25 5.90 -12.68
C ALA A 157 -19.98 4.51 -12.05
N PHE A 158 -21.01 3.77 -11.63
CA PHE A 158 -20.92 2.44 -11.00
C PHE A 158 -21.53 1.32 -11.85
N ALA A 159 -21.79 1.55 -13.14
CA ALA A 159 -22.30 0.51 -14.02
C ALA A 159 -21.28 -0.64 -14.24
N GLY A 160 -21.78 -1.84 -14.54
CA GLY A 160 -20.94 -3.01 -14.85
C GLY A 160 -20.16 -3.53 -13.64
N GLU A 161 -18.86 -3.75 -13.80
CA GLU A 161 -17.97 -4.26 -12.74
C GLU A 161 -17.83 -3.29 -11.53
N GLY A 162 -18.29 -2.05 -11.66
CA GLY A 162 -18.30 -1.06 -10.59
C GLY A 162 -19.48 -1.15 -9.62
N SER A 163 -20.44 -2.07 -9.83
CA SER A 163 -21.70 -2.08 -9.08
C SER A 163 -21.51 -2.30 -7.59
N GLU A 164 -20.47 -3.03 -7.20
CA GLU A 164 -20.13 -3.34 -5.81
C GLU A 164 -19.10 -2.38 -5.18
N MET A 165 -18.55 -1.43 -5.95
CA MET A 165 -17.62 -0.44 -5.41
C MET A 165 -18.38 0.55 -4.50
N PRO A 166 -17.93 0.82 -3.26
CA PRO A 166 -18.61 1.74 -2.35
C PRO A 166 -18.43 3.20 -2.77
N GLY A 167 -17.27 3.55 -3.33
CA GLY A 167 -16.94 4.89 -3.77
C GLY A 167 -16.23 4.90 -5.12
N ARG A 168 -16.15 6.09 -5.70
CA ARG A 168 -15.32 6.35 -6.86
C ARG A 168 -14.84 7.79 -6.85
N THR A 169 -13.54 7.94 -7.09
CA THR A 169 -12.90 9.22 -7.34
C THR A 169 -12.52 9.38 -8.81
N ARG A 170 -12.94 10.49 -9.41
CA ARG A 170 -12.58 10.89 -10.77
C ARG A 170 -11.61 12.04 -10.71
N VAL A 171 -10.35 11.80 -11.11
CA VAL A 171 -9.29 12.81 -11.11
C VAL A 171 -9.03 13.31 -12.53
N PHE A 172 -9.04 14.63 -12.70
CA PHE A 172 -8.65 15.32 -13.93
C PHE A 172 -7.31 16.02 -13.73
N TYR A 173 -6.37 15.79 -14.64
CA TYR A 173 -5.02 16.31 -14.52
C TYR A 173 -4.40 16.65 -15.88
N THR A 174 -3.48 17.61 -15.85
CA THR A 174 -2.69 18.00 -17.02
C THR A 174 -1.66 16.93 -17.38
N ILE A 175 -1.10 16.99 -18.60
CA ILE A 175 0.03 16.13 -18.99
C ILE A 175 1.27 16.30 -18.10
N ALA A 176 1.37 17.41 -17.36
CA ALA A 176 2.42 17.66 -16.38
C ALA A 176 2.08 17.11 -14.99
N GLY A 177 1.02 16.30 -14.86
CA GLY A 177 0.61 15.67 -13.60
C GLY A 177 -0.03 16.63 -12.59
N SER A 178 -0.29 17.89 -12.96
CA SER A 178 -1.03 18.79 -12.07
C SER A 178 -2.51 18.44 -12.09
N ILE A 179 -3.05 18.00 -10.95
CA ILE A 179 -4.50 17.82 -10.75
C ILE A 179 -5.18 19.18 -10.87
N THR A 180 -6.22 19.24 -11.69
CA THR A 180 -7.06 20.42 -11.90
C THR A 180 -8.40 20.30 -11.21
N GLU A 181 -8.90 19.08 -11.06
CA GLU A 181 -10.18 18.77 -10.44
C GLU A 181 -10.22 17.31 -9.98
N ALA A 182 -10.92 17.03 -8.89
CA ALA A 182 -11.24 15.67 -8.48
C ALA A 182 -12.64 15.58 -7.87
N ASP A 183 -13.46 14.66 -8.38
CA ASP A 183 -14.81 14.41 -7.89
C ASP A 183 -14.88 13.08 -7.17
N ILE A 184 -15.60 13.05 -6.04
CA ILE A 184 -15.89 11.85 -5.26
C ILE A 184 -17.39 11.63 -5.28
N ALA A 185 -17.82 10.46 -5.77
CA ALA A 185 -19.17 9.96 -5.60
C ALA A 185 -19.15 8.71 -4.71
N LEU A 186 -20.09 8.62 -3.78
CA LEU A 186 -20.43 7.33 -3.17
C LEU A 186 -21.51 6.64 -3.99
N ASN A 187 -21.45 5.31 -4.05
CA ASN A 187 -22.33 4.51 -4.88
C ASN A 187 -23.77 4.55 -4.38
N PRO A 188 -24.73 5.13 -5.14
CA PRO A 188 -26.11 5.26 -4.68
C PRO A 188 -26.84 3.92 -4.48
N SER A 189 -26.29 2.82 -5.00
CA SER A 189 -26.85 1.47 -4.89
C SER A 189 -26.29 0.68 -3.69
N GLN A 190 -25.31 1.23 -2.96
CA GLN A 190 -24.70 0.58 -1.81
C GLN A 190 -25.21 1.17 -0.50
N PRO A 191 -25.45 0.35 0.55
CA PRO A 191 -25.92 0.83 1.83
C PRO A 191 -24.77 1.35 2.70
N PHE A 192 -25.00 2.48 3.38
CA PHE A 192 -23.98 3.16 4.20
C PHE A 192 -24.49 3.51 5.59
N SER A 193 -23.58 3.57 6.56
CA SER A 193 -23.83 4.20 7.86
C SER A 193 -22.56 4.83 8.47
N THR A 194 -22.69 5.52 9.59
CA THR A 194 -21.56 6.03 10.40
C THR A 194 -21.41 5.33 11.76
N ASP A 195 -22.25 4.34 12.05
CA ASP A 195 -22.46 3.74 13.37
C ASP A 195 -22.23 2.22 13.36
N ALA A 196 -21.38 1.76 12.45
CA ALA A 196 -21.02 0.36 12.28
C ALA A 196 -22.20 -0.61 12.08
N THR A 197 -23.34 -0.14 11.55
CA THR A 197 -24.52 -1.00 11.32
C THR A 197 -24.19 -2.16 10.39
N PRO A 198 -24.42 -3.43 10.79
CA PRO A 198 -24.11 -4.60 9.98
C PRO A 198 -24.71 -4.55 8.57
N GLY A 199 -23.94 -5.00 7.58
CA GLY A 199 -24.32 -5.02 6.16
C GLY A 199 -24.11 -3.70 5.40
N THR A 200 -23.69 -2.63 6.09
CA THR A 200 -23.39 -1.32 5.48
C THR A 200 -21.89 -1.09 5.30
N TYR A 201 -21.51 -0.23 4.35
CA TYR A 201 -20.18 0.37 4.32
C TYR A 201 -20.10 1.55 5.30
N ASP A 202 -18.91 1.80 5.84
CA ASP A 202 -18.69 2.91 6.75
C ASP A 202 -18.38 4.21 5.98
N LEU A 203 -19.20 5.24 6.15
CA LEU A 203 -19.06 6.49 5.40
C LEU A 203 -17.70 7.16 5.57
N GLU A 204 -17.16 7.16 6.79
CA GLU A 204 -15.88 7.83 7.06
C GLU A 204 -14.72 7.02 6.48
N ALA A 205 -14.74 5.70 6.59
CA ALA A 205 -13.78 4.82 5.94
C ALA A 205 -13.79 5.02 4.41
N THR A 206 -14.96 4.93 3.78
CA THR A 206 -15.10 5.12 2.32
C THR A 206 -14.62 6.51 1.90
N PHE A 207 -15.04 7.59 2.58
CA PHE A 207 -14.54 8.93 2.25
C PHE A 207 -13.02 9.05 2.43
N THR A 208 -12.45 8.43 3.46
CA THR A 208 -11.01 8.50 3.71
C THR A 208 -10.24 7.83 2.57
N HIS A 209 -10.70 6.68 2.08
CA HIS A 209 -10.15 6.02 0.91
C HIS A 209 -10.24 6.90 -0.35
N GLU A 210 -11.43 7.40 -0.69
CA GLU A 210 -11.65 8.21 -1.88
C GLU A 210 -10.84 9.52 -1.87
N ILE A 211 -10.66 10.13 -0.68
CA ILE A 211 -9.82 11.33 -0.57
C ILE A 211 -8.34 11.02 -0.85
N GLY A 212 -7.87 9.81 -0.57
CA GLY A 212 -6.52 9.41 -0.98
C GLY A 212 -6.34 9.41 -2.50
N HIS A 213 -7.34 8.93 -3.25
CA HIS A 213 -7.36 9.07 -4.71
C HIS A 213 -7.44 10.53 -5.16
N LEU A 214 -8.25 11.37 -4.49
CA LEU A 214 -8.31 12.81 -4.77
C LEU A 214 -6.95 13.48 -4.62
N LEU A 215 -6.10 12.95 -3.73
CA LEU A 215 -4.74 13.41 -3.52
C LEU A 215 -3.72 12.86 -4.53
N GLY A 216 -4.08 11.88 -5.35
CA GLY A 216 -3.20 11.26 -6.35
C GLY A 216 -2.54 9.95 -5.91
N LEU A 217 -3.03 9.34 -4.83
CA LEU A 217 -2.63 7.98 -4.44
C LEU A 217 -3.42 6.95 -5.26
N GLU A 218 -2.78 5.87 -5.65
CA GLU A 218 -3.44 4.66 -6.16
C GLU A 218 -3.57 3.65 -5.01
N HIS A 219 -4.08 2.45 -5.28
CA HIS A 219 -4.28 1.47 -4.21
C HIS A 219 -2.97 0.92 -3.63
N SER A 220 -3.02 0.61 -2.34
CA SER A 220 -1.94 -0.07 -1.62
C SER A 220 -2.05 -1.59 -1.73
N ALA A 221 -0.91 -2.28 -1.71
CA ALA A 221 -0.85 -3.73 -1.59
C ALA A 221 -0.82 -4.22 -0.13
N VAL A 222 -0.85 -3.30 0.84
CA VAL A 222 -0.94 -3.58 2.28
C VAL A 222 -2.42 -3.72 2.65
N LEU A 223 -2.84 -4.90 3.12
CA LEU A 223 -4.27 -5.19 3.35
C LEU A 223 -4.92 -4.28 4.39
N GLY A 224 -4.17 -3.87 5.40
CA GLY A 224 -4.66 -2.98 6.47
C GLY A 224 -4.64 -1.49 6.11
N ALA A 225 -4.08 -1.10 4.96
CA ALA A 225 -4.03 0.30 4.57
C ALA A 225 -5.43 0.83 4.20
N THR A 226 -5.69 2.11 4.49
CA THR A 226 -6.91 2.77 4.03
C THR A 226 -7.02 2.72 2.51
N MET A 227 -5.89 2.84 1.79
CA MET A 227 -5.85 2.75 0.33
C MET A 227 -5.90 1.31 -0.23
N GLN A 228 -6.20 0.28 0.57
CA GLN A 228 -6.34 -1.08 0.02
C GLN A 228 -7.56 -1.18 -0.95
N PRO A 229 -7.51 -2.00 -2.01
CA PRO A 229 -8.54 -2.00 -3.07
C PRO A 229 -9.94 -2.47 -2.65
N ARG A 230 -10.08 -3.14 -1.49
CA ARG A 230 -11.31 -3.79 -1.08
C ARG A 230 -11.79 -3.26 0.28
N GLU A 231 -12.98 -2.71 0.32
CA GLU A 231 -13.58 -2.27 1.59
C GLU A 231 -14.47 -3.37 2.17
N ALA A 232 -14.37 -3.60 3.48
CA ALA A 232 -15.28 -4.50 4.18
C ALA A 232 -16.58 -3.77 4.54
N ARG A 233 -17.68 -4.52 4.53
CA ARG A 233 -18.91 -4.07 5.19
C ARG A 233 -18.81 -4.31 6.69
N ASN A 234 -19.49 -3.48 7.45
CA ASN A 234 -19.73 -3.71 8.86
C ASN A 234 -20.37 -5.08 9.08
N GLY A 235 -19.90 -5.80 10.10
CA GLY A 235 -20.34 -7.16 10.43
C GLY A 235 -19.49 -8.28 9.83
N ILE A 236 -18.54 -7.97 8.93
CA ILE A 236 -17.51 -8.95 8.54
C ILE A 236 -16.69 -9.32 9.78
N TYR A 237 -16.42 -10.61 9.95
CA TYR A 237 -15.84 -11.22 11.15
C TYR A 237 -16.69 -11.05 12.42
N ASN A 238 -17.97 -10.69 12.29
CA ASN A 238 -18.82 -10.22 13.37
C ASN A 238 -18.24 -9.00 14.11
N LEU A 239 -17.58 -8.10 13.37
CA LEU A 239 -16.93 -6.88 13.89
C LEU A 239 -17.32 -5.63 13.09
N PRO A 240 -17.21 -4.43 13.68
CA PRO A 240 -17.21 -3.17 12.95
C PRO A 240 -16.09 -3.12 11.90
N ALA A 241 -16.38 -2.58 10.72
CA ALA A 241 -15.40 -2.40 9.65
C ALA A 241 -14.86 -0.96 9.61
N ILE A 242 -14.43 -0.44 10.76
CA ILE A 242 -14.09 0.98 10.94
C ILE A 242 -12.58 1.27 11.00
N SER A 243 -11.72 0.24 11.04
CA SER A 243 -10.25 0.41 11.04
C SER A 243 -9.75 1.35 9.94
N PRO A 244 -10.28 1.29 8.69
CA PRO A 244 -9.82 2.18 7.60
C PRO A 244 -10.18 3.67 7.77
N ARG A 245 -10.92 4.06 8.83
CA ARG A 245 -11.02 5.47 9.23
C ARG A 245 -9.66 6.05 9.64
N THR A 246 -8.74 5.20 10.11
CA THR A 246 -7.39 5.59 10.51
C THR A 246 -6.40 5.26 9.41
N LEU A 247 -5.60 6.25 9.00
CA LEU A 247 -4.55 6.06 8.00
C LEU A 247 -3.42 5.17 8.54
N SER A 248 -3.05 4.14 7.78
CA SER A 248 -1.86 3.33 8.02
C SER A 248 -0.58 4.15 7.84
N GLU A 249 0.55 3.62 8.28
CA GLU A 249 1.84 4.26 8.00
C GLU A 249 2.18 4.26 6.50
N ASP A 250 1.69 3.26 5.74
CA ASP A 250 1.82 3.24 4.27
C ASP A 250 1.07 4.41 3.62
N ASP A 251 -0.17 4.67 4.04
CA ASP A 251 -0.98 5.80 3.56
C ASP A 251 -0.33 7.15 3.91
N ARG A 252 0.20 7.25 5.14
CA ARG A 252 0.88 8.47 5.63
C ARG A 252 2.18 8.73 4.87
N ALA A 253 3.00 7.70 4.66
CA ALA A 253 4.17 7.75 3.78
C ALA A 253 3.76 8.22 2.37
N GLY A 254 2.64 7.67 1.88
CA GLY A 254 1.90 8.02 0.68
C GLY A 254 1.67 9.51 0.48
N ALA A 255 0.91 10.10 1.38
CA ALA A 255 0.62 11.53 1.30
C ALA A 255 1.89 12.37 1.53
N ALA A 256 2.79 11.92 2.41
CA ALA A 256 3.99 12.67 2.78
C ALA A 256 5.00 12.83 1.64
N ALA A 257 5.17 11.89 0.71
CA ALA A 257 6.08 12.13 -0.41
C ALA A 257 5.44 12.80 -1.63
N LEU A 258 4.10 12.91 -1.70
CA LEU A 258 3.45 13.82 -2.64
C LEU A 258 3.57 15.29 -2.20
N TYR A 259 3.31 15.55 -0.92
CA TYR A 259 3.08 16.91 -0.42
C TYR A 259 4.11 17.40 0.60
N GLY A 260 4.98 16.51 1.07
CA GLY A 260 5.88 16.72 2.21
C GLY A 260 5.21 16.29 3.51
N ALA A 261 6.02 15.82 4.47
CA ALA A 261 5.57 15.58 5.84
C ALA A 261 5.09 16.89 6.49
N ARG A 262 4.12 16.78 7.39
CA ARG A 262 3.67 17.92 8.19
C ARG A 262 4.81 18.41 9.09
N LEU A 263 4.86 19.73 9.32
CA LEU A 263 5.86 20.32 10.22
C LEU A 263 5.69 19.74 11.63
N GLY A 264 6.79 19.29 12.23
CA GLY A 264 6.80 18.67 13.55
C GLY A 264 6.65 17.15 13.56
N SER A 265 6.34 16.51 12.43
CA SER A 265 6.16 15.05 12.31
C SER A 265 7.47 14.24 12.26
N GLY A 266 8.56 14.78 12.82
CA GLY A 266 9.89 14.19 12.76
C GLY A 266 10.58 14.35 11.39
N SER A 267 11.90 14.13 11.40
CA SER A 267 12.67 14.09 10.15
C SER A 267 12.44 12.75 9.46
N ARG A 268 12.19 12.75 8.15
CA ARG A 268 11.92 11.52 7.39
C ARG A 268 13.04 11.20 6.42
N GLY A 269 13.22 9.92 6.13
CA GLY A 269 14.14 9.39 5.14
C GLY A 269 13.41 8.56 4.09
N SER A 270 14.17 7.78 3.34
CA SER A 270 13.65 6.96 2.24
C SER A 270 14.53 5.72 2.01
N ILE A 271 13.94 4.70 1.40
CA ILE A 271 14.62 3.52 0.87
C ILE A 271 14.44 3.55 -0.65
N GLN A 272 15.47 3.23 -1.43
CA GLN A 272 15.33 3.08 -2.88
C GLN A 272 16.23 2.00 -3.43
N GLY A 273 15.84 1.40 -4.56
CA GLY A 273 16.72 0.48 -5.28
C GLY A 273 16.07 -0.10 -6.52
N THR A 274 16.71 -1.13 -7.06
CA THR A 274 16.17 -1.94 -8.17
C THR A 274 16.01 -3.38 -7.75
N ILE A 275 14.99 -4.03 -8.29
CA ILE A 275 14.78 -5.46 -8.20
C ILE A 275 14.85 -6.04 -9.60
N ASP A 276 15.84 -6.90 -9.80
CA ASP A 276 16.05 -7.64 -11.04
C ASP A 276 15.91 -9.14 -10.77
N PHE A 277 15.62 -9.93 -11.79
CA PHE A 277 15.83 -11.37 -11.72
C PHE A 277 17.32 -11.68 -11.83
N VAL A 278 17.74 -12.85 -11.33
CA VAL A 278 19.11 -13.37 -11.55
C VAL A 278 19.45 -13.47 -13.05
N SER A 279 18.45 -13.60 -13.92
CA SER A 279 18.60 -13.54 -15.39
C SER A 279 18.98 -12.16 -15.93
N GLY A 280 18.91 -11.11 -15.11
CA GLY A 280 19.17 -9.72 -15.46
C GLY A 280 17.94 -8.95 -15.98
N ALA A 281 16.76 -9.58 -16.04
CA ALA A 281 15.52 -8.90 -16.40
C ALA A 281 14.94 -8.14 -15.20
N ALA A 282 14.47 -6.91 -15.40
CA ALA A 282 13.80 -6.13 -14.37
C ALA A 282 12.53 -6.82 -13.86
N VAL A 283 12.29 -6.77 -12.55
CA VAL A 283 11.04 -7.27 -11.95
C VAL A 283 10.03 -6.13 -11.95
N PHE A 284 9.04 -6.19 -12.82
CA PHE A 284 7.95 -5.20 -12.90
C PHE A 284 6.74 -5.63 -12.07
N GLY A 285 6.20 -4.73 -11.25
CA GLY A 285 4.98 -4.96 -10.49
C GLY A 285 5.15 -5.72 -9.17
N ALA A 286 6.37 -5.93 -8.68
CA ALA A 286 6.55 -6.50 -7.36
C ALA A 286 6.03 -5.54 -6.29
N ASN A 287 5.25 -6.05 -5.34
CA ASN A 287 5.01 -5.34 -4.09
C ASN A 287 6.28 -5.43 -3.25
N VAL A 288 6.85 -4.29 -2.90
CA VAL A 288 8.02 -4.15 -2.03
C VAL A 288 7.58 -3.40 -0.79
N TRP A 289 7.78 -3.96 0.39
CA TRP A 289 7.39 -3.30 1.64
C TRP A 289 8.50 -3.32 2.69
N ALA A 290 8.47 -2.33 3.57
CA ALA A 290 9.37 -2.19 4.70
C ALA A 290 8.64 -2.43 6.01
N GLU A 291 9.18 -3.31 6.83
CA GLU A 291 8.76 -3.53 8.21
C GLU A 291 9.84 -3.02 9.17
N GLU A 292 9.43 -2.33 10.22
CA GLU A 292 10.33 -1.90 11.29
C GLU A 292 11.01 -3.12 11.92
N ALA A 293 12.34 -3.12 12.00
CA ALA A 293 13.08 -4.28 12.48
C ALA A 293 12.82 -4.59 13.98
N ALA A 294 12.38 -3.59 14.75
CA ALA A 294 12.11 -3.68 16.18
C ALA A 294 10.70 -4.18 16.49
N THR A 295 9.68 -3.72 15.75
CA THR A 295 8.27 -3.96 16.06
C THR A 295 7.61 -4.94 15.09
N GLY A 296 8.12 -5.07 13.86
CA GLY A 296 7.49 -5.80 12.77
C GLY A 296 6.32 -5.07 12.10
N ARG A 297 6.05 -3.81 12.48
CA ARG A 297 5.00 -2.99 11.86
C ARG A 297 5.38 -2.64 10.42
N VAL A 298 4.43 -2.76 9.49
CA VAL A 298 4.58 -2.30 8.11
C VAL A 298 4.57 -0.76 8.10
N SER A 299 5.61 -0.14 7.58
CA SER A 299 5.73 1.33 7.56
C SER A 299 5.53 1.97 6.19
N ALA A 300 5.80 1.23 5.12
CA ALA A 300 5.66 1.70 3.76
C ALA A 300 5.72 0.53 2.78
N SER A 301 5.13 0.74 1.60
CA SER A 301 5.17 -0.15 0.46
C SER A 301 5.38 0.63 -0.84
N SER A 302 5.69 -0.09 -1.91
CA SER A 302 5.87 0.43 -3.26
C SER A 302 5.72 -0.69 -4.28
N ILE A 303 5.31 -0.32 -5.49
CA ILE A 303 5.31 -1.24 -6.63
C ILE A 303 6.49 -0.93 -7.54
N THR A 304 7.26 -1.95 -7.91
CA THR A 304 8.39 -1.78 -8.84
C THR A 304 7.91 -1.30 -10.22
N LEU A 305 8.62 -0.34 -10.79
CA LEU A 305 8.41 0.14 -12.16
C LEU A 305 8.90 -0.87 -13.19
N SER A 306 8.63 -0.61 -14.47
CA SER A 306 8.98 -1.48 -15.60
C SER A 306 10.49 -1.73 -15.75
N ASN A 307 11.31 -0.85 -15.16
CA ASN A 307 12.76 -0.98 -15.07
C ASN A 307 13.24 -1.59 -13.74
N GLY A 308 12.35 -2.16 -12.92
CA GLY A 308 12.66 -2.81 -11.65
C GLY A 308 12.86 -1.84 -10.49
N ALA A 309 12.86 -0.53 -10.75
CA ALA A 309 13.11 0.46 -9.72
C ALA A 309 11.92 0.61 -8.77
N TYR A 310 12.22 0.71 -7.48
CA TYR A 310 11.26 1.04 -6.43
C TYR A 310 11.86 2.09 -5.49
N ARG A 311 10.99 2.74 -4.74
CA ARG A 311 11.39 3.65 -3.68
C ARG A 311 10.30 3.66 -2.63
N MET A 312 10.60 3.90 -1.38
CA MET A 312 9.65 4.19 -0.31
C MET A 312 10.14 5.47 0.36
N GLU A 313 9.29 6.48 0.43
CA GLU A 313 9.62 7.78 1.00
C GLU A 313 8.79 8.04 2.24
N GLY A 314 9.21 8.99 3.07
CA GLY A 314 8.45 9.33 4.26
C GLY A 314 8.60 8.31 5.39
N LEU A 315 9.68 7.52 5.44
CA LEU A 315 9.93 6.65 6.59
C LEU A 315 10.54 7.43 7.74
N LEU A 316 10.20 7.05 8.97
CA LEU A 316 10.92 7.53 10.15
C LEU A 316 12.36 6.97 10.16
N PRO A 317 13.31 7.61 10.86
CA PRO A 317 14.66 7.07 11.00
C PRO A 317 14.63 5.79 11.83
N GLY A 318 15.28 4.74 11.36
CA GLY A 318 15.20 3.43 11.99
C GLY A 318 15.85 2.33 11.16
N GLU A 319 15.81 1.11 11.69
CA GLU A 319 16.23 -0.10 10.98
C GLU A 319 14.99 -0.80 10.42
N TYR A 320 15.09 -1.21 9.16
CA TYR A 320 13.99 -1.83 8.43
C TYR A 320 14.40 -3.16 7.82
N ARG A 321 13.48 -4.12 7.80
CA ARG A 321 13.52 -5.29 6.93
C ARG A 321 12.68 -5.00 5.70
N VAL A 322 13.20 -5.31 4.53
CA VAL A 322 12.51 -5.06 3.27
C VAL A 322 12.27 -6.39 2.57
N PHE A 323 11.08 -6.55 2.01
CA PHE A 323 10.62 -7.77 1.38
C PHE A 323 10.05 -7.46 0.00
N ALA A 324 9.95 -8.48 -0.85
CA ALA A 324 9.28 -8.39 -2.13
C ALA A 324 8.36 -9.60 -2.35
N GLN A 325 7.19 -9.38 -2.93
CA GLN A 325 6.25 -10.43 -3.33
C GLN A 325 5.53 -10.10 -4.65
N PRO A 326 5.07 -11.10 -5.42
CA PRO A 326 4.19 -10.88 -6.56
C PRO A 326 2.81 -10.35 -6.13
N LEU A 327 2.09 -9.72 -7.07
CA LEU A 327 0.70 -9.26 -6.88
C LEU A 327 -0.27 -10.28 -7.48
N ASN A 328 -0.33 -11.48 -6.90
CA ASN A 328 -1.14 -12.60 -7.38
C ASN A 328 -1.90 -13.36 -6.27
N GLY A 329 -2.03 -12.76 -5.08
CA GLY A 329 -2.69 -13.34 -3.90
C GLY A 329 -3.90 -12.51 -3.46
N LEU A 330 -3.95 -12.16 -2.17
CA LEU A 330 -5.03 -11.32 -1.62
C LEU A 330 -5.19 -9.97 -2.33
N VAL A 331 -4.11 -9.44 -2.90
CA VAL A 331 -4.14 -8.25 -3.79
C VAL A 331 -3.49 -8.60 -5.12
N ASN A 332 -4.21 -8.33 -6.21
CA ASN A 332 -3.80 -8.63 -7.58
C ASN A 332 -3.28 -7.40 -8.32
N ALA A 333 -2.44 -7.62 -9.33
CA ALA A 333 -1.85 -6.53 -10.13
C ALA A 333 -2.90 -5.62 -10.80
N SER A 334 -4.04 -6.20 -11.20
CA SER A 334 -5.17 -5.45 -11.78
C SER A 334 -5.89 -4.54 -10.79
N GLU A 335 -5.70 -4.76 -9.49
CA GLU A 335 -6.36 -4.01 -8.43
C GLU A 335 -5.50 -2.85 -7.93
N ILE A 336 -4.21 -2.78 -8.29
CA ILE A 336 -3.30 -1.80 -7.70
C ILE A 336 -3.29 -0.45 -8.41
N ALA A 337 -3.32 -0.44 -9.75
CA ALA A 337 -3.17 0.80 -10.50
C ALA A 337 -4.21 0.97 -11.59
N SER A 338 -4.55 2.22 -11.86
CA SER A 338 -5.36 2.62 -13.00
C SER A 338 -4.83 2.07 -14.34
N GLN A 339 -5.74 1.89 -15.31
CA GLN A 339 -5.42 1.41 -16.67
C GLN A 339 -4.53 2.39 -17.49
N ARG A 340 -3.93 3.39 -16.84
CA ARG A 340 -3.11 4.46 -17.43
C ARG A 340 -1.83 4.63 -16.60
N GLY A 341 -0.92 5.49 -17.03
CA GLY A 341 0.29 5.76 -16.24
C GLY A 341 1.34 4.64 -16.29
N ALA A 342 2.25 4.65 -15.32
CA ALA A 342 3.41 3.76 -15.25
C ALA A 342 3.10 2.29 -14.98
N TYR A 343 1.86 2.01 -14.61
CA TYR A 343 1.39 0.69 -14.26
C TYR A 343 0.29 0.19 -15.21
N ALA A 344 0.01 0.89 -16.32
CA ALA A 344 -1.05 0.53 -17.25
C ALA A 344 -0.96 -0.91 -17.76
N THR A 345 0.26 -1.45 -17.91
CA THR A 345 0.49 -2.83 -18.36
C THR A 345 0.48 -3.86 -17.21
N LEU A 346 0.49 -3.44 -15.94
CA LEU A 346 0.25 -4.35 -14.80
C LEU A 346 -1.16 -4.93 -14.84
N ALA A 347 -2.14 -4.13 -15.25
CA ALA A 347 -3.52 -4.58 -15.43
C ALA A 347 -3.67 -5.68 -16.51
N LEU A 348 -2.67 -5.87 -17.37
CA LEU A 348 -2.63 -6.94 -18.38
C LEU A 348 -1.99 -8.24 -17.85
N ASN A 349 -1.70 -8.32 -16.54
CA ASN A 349 -1.21 -9.49 -15.82
C ASN A 349 0.10 -10.10 -16.38
N GLN A 350 1.06 -9.26 -16.74
CA GLN A 350 2.37 -9.67 -17.29
C GLN A 350 3.47 -9.85 -16.24
N GLN A 351 3.13 -10.20 -15.00
CA GLN A 351 4.17 -10.45 -13.98
C GLN A 351 4.85 -11.80 -14.24
N PHE A 352 6.17 -11.76 -14.39
CA PHE A 352 6.96 -12.99 -14.31
C PHE A 352 6.82 -13.56 -12.89
N PRO A 353 6.53 -14.85 -12.74
CA PRO A 353 6.27 -15.42 -11.43
C PRO A 353 7.55 -15.47 -10.59
N PHE A 354 7.43 -15.12 -9.31
CA PHE A 354 8.48 -15.29 -8.31
C PHE A 354 7.86 -15.53 -6.93
N ARG A 355 8.61 -16.17 -6.03
CA ARG A 355 8.22 -16.37 -4.63
C ARG A 355 8.53 -15.12 -3.81
N ALA A 356 7.82 -14.94 -2.70
CA ALA A 356 8.15 -13.85 -1.80
C ALA A 356 9.48 -14.08 -1.09
N GLU A 357 10.23 -13.02 -0.77
CA GLU A 357 11.48 -13.11 0.00
C GLU A 357 11.86 -11.81 0.73
N GLU A 358 12.61 -11.93 1.84
CA GLU A 358 13.31 -10.80 2.47
C GLU A 358 14.49 -10.40 1.58
N ILE A 359 14.43 -9.22 0.98
CA ILE A 359 15.44 -8.73 0.05
C ILE A 359 16.61 -8.05 0.78
N GLY A 360 16.43 -7.67 2.04
CA GLY A 360 17.53 -7.22 2.90
C GLY A 360 17.10 -6.36 4.08
N ARG A 361 18.10 -5.90 4.82
CA ARG A 361 17.93 -4.95 5.93
C ARG A 361 18.64 -3.65 5.63
N VAL A 362 18.03 -2.56 6.06
CA VAL A 362 18.53 -1.22 5.74
C VAL A 362 18.25 -0.24 6.87
N LYS A 363 19.23 0.62 7.15
CA LYS A 363 19.08 1.75 8.06
C LYS A 363 18.63 2.99 7.29
N VAL A 364 17.55 3.60 7.74
CA VAL A 364 17.06 4.89 7.24
C VAL A 364 17.53 5.99 8.18
N GLU A 365 18.25 6.97 7.65
CA GLU A 365 18.68 8.17 8.37
C GLU A 365 17.83 9.38 7.99
N PRO A 366 17.69 10.39 8.88
CA PRO A 366 16.98 11.64 8.59
C PRO A 366 17.44 12.30 7.28
N HIS A 367 16.49 12.71 6.44
CA HIS A 367 16.73 13.44 5.18
C HIS A 367 17.65 12.72 4.20
N SER A 368 17.79 11.41 4.32
CA SER A 368 18.65 10.59 3.48
C SER A 368 17.84 9.56 2.70
N THR A 369 18.48 8.99 1.69
CA THR A 369 17.95 7.86 0.93
C THR A 369 18.91 6.68 1.07
N ALA A 370 18.42 5.61 1.67
CA ALA A 370 19.17 4.38 1.86
C ALA A 370 19.01 3.47 0.64
N PRO A 371 20.12 3.05 -0.01
CA PRO A 371 20.06 2.18 -1.18
C PRO A 371 19.87 0.71 -0.79
N LEU A 372 19.01 -0.02 -1.51
CA LEU A 372 18.84 -1.47 -1.36
C LEU A 372 18.44 -2.11 -2.70
N ASN A 373 19.41 -2.68 -3.42
CA ASN A 373 19.15 -3.43 -4.64
C ASN A 373 19.05 -4.94 -4.33
N ALA A 374 18.27 -5.66 -5.12
CA ALA A 374 18.06 -7.09 -4.93
C ALA A 374 17.99 -7.86 -6.26
N GLN A 375 18.31 -9.15 -6.20
CA GLN A 375 18.13 -10.09 -7.31
C GLN A 375 17.26 -11.27 -6.89
N LEU A 376 16.12 -11.45 -7.54
CA LEU A 376 15.18 -12.53 -7.25
C LEU A 376 15.45 -13.74 -8.15
N SER A 377 15.21 -14.95 -7.63
CA SER A 377 15.49 -16.17 -8.39
C SER A 377 14.48 -16.46 -9.51
N GLY A 378 13.28 -15.85 -9.49
CA GLY A 378 12.22 -16.07 -10.50
C GLY A 378 11.53 -17.44 -10.45
N LEU A 379 11.50 -18.07 -9.27
CA LEU A 379 10.79 -19.35 -9.09
C LEU A 379 9.36 -19.05 -8.61
N PRO A 380 8.30 -19.63 -9.21
CA PRO A 380 6.92 -19.37 -8.82
C PRO A 380 6.65 -19.73 -7.36
N SER A 381 5.73 -19.00 -6.72
CA SER A 381 5.22 -19.41 -5.40
C SER A 381 4.24 -20.58 -5.56
N LEU A 382 4.40 -21.62 -4.75
CA LEU A 382 3.43 -22.72 -4.62
C LEU A 382 2.49 -22.54 -3.42
N VAL A 383 2.78 -21.57 -2.56
CA VAL A 383 1.92 -21.14 -1.45
C VAL A 383 1.33 -19.80 -1.82
N ASN A 384 0.00 -19.70 -1.89
CA ASN A 384 -0.66 -18.45 -2.26
C ASN A 384 -1.94 -18.27 -1.43
N PRO A 385 -1.87 -17.54 -0.30
CA PRO A 385 -3.06 -17.21 0.46
C PRO A 385 -3.93 -16.21 -0.33
N SER A 386 -5.22 -16.49 -0.37
CA SER A 386 -6.24 -15.69 -1.07
C SER A 386 -7.24 -15.05 -0.11
N PHE A 387 -7.41 -15.61 1.08
CA PHE A 387 -8.28 -15.07 2.14
C PHE A 387 -7.68 -15.29 3.53
N ILE A 388 -8.01 -14.40 4.45
CA ILE A 388 -7.69 -14.45 5.87
C ILE A 388 -8.97 -14.25 6.69
N GLY A 389 -8.99 -14.71 7.93
CA GLY A 389 -10.07 -14.34 8.83
C GLY A 389 -10.02 -14.94 10.23
N ILE A 390 -11.09 -14.69 10.96
CA ILE A 390 -11.39 -15.16 12.32
C ILE A 390 -12.87 -15.54 12.40
N ASN A 391 -13.31 -16.12 13.51
CA ASN A 391 -14.73 -16.46 13.74
C ASN A 391 -15.35 -17.36 12.66
N ARG A 392 -14.53 -18.17 11.97
CA ARG A 392 -14.91 -18.99 10.81
C ARG A 392 -15.47 -18.20 9.63
N GLU A 393 -15.13 -16.93 9.53
CA GLU A 393 -15.38 -16.10 8.37
C GLU A 393 -14.06 -15.81 7.67
N LEU A 394 -14.07 -15.81 6.34
CA LEU A 394 -12.91 -15.53 5.50
C LEU A 394 -13.23 -14.31 4.65
N SER A 395 -12.26 -13.41 4.52
CA SER A 395 -12.35 -12.25 3.64
C SER A 395 -10.98 -11.93 3.05
N ALA A 396 -10.97 -11.00 2.09
CA ALA A 396 -9.76 -10.48 1.48
C ALA A 396 -9.28 -9.17 2.13
N VAL A 397 -9.93 -8.74 3.20
CA VAL A 397 -9.53 -7.58 4.00
C VAL A 397 -8.69 -8.02 5.21
N ALA A 398 -7.99 -7.08 5.83
CA ALA A 398 -7.26 -7.34 7.05
C ALA A 398 -8.19 -7.71 8.22
N VAL A 399 -7.64 -8.46 9.18
CA VAL A 399 -8.32 -8.84 10.42
C VAL A 399 -7.97 -7.85 11.52
N PRO A 400 -8.94 -7.12 12.08
CA PRO A 400 -8.72 -6.28 13.25
C PRO A 400 -8.59 -7.14 14.52
N LEU A 401 -7.56 -6.86 15.31
CA LEU A 401 -7.22 -7.59 16.52
C LEU A 401 -7.02 -6.63 17.70
N VAL A 402 -7.30 -7.13 18.90
CA VAL A 402 -7.18 -6.37 20.15
C VAL A 402 -5.91 -6.80 20.91
N PRO A 403 -5.11 -5.84 21.42
CA PRO A 403 -3.94 -6.14 22.25
C PRO A 403 -4.26 -7.05 23.44
N GLY A 404 -3.33 -7.96 23.76
CA GLY A 404 -3.46 -8.88 24.91
C GLY A 404 -4.47 -10.03 24.73
N GLN A 405 -5.10 -10.14 23.56
CA GLN A 405 -6.05 -11.21 23.25
C GLN A 405 -5.41 -12.36 22.45
N ALA A 406 -6.11 -13.49 22.44
CA ALA A 406 -5.75 -14.65 21.60
C ALA A 406 -6.88 -14.92 20.59
N TYR A 407 -6.50 -15.32 19.38
CA TYR A 407 -7.42 -15.54 18.28
C TYR A 407 -7.12 -16.86 17.58
N LYS A 408 -8.18 -17.57 17.18
CA LYS A 408 -8.08 -18.61 16.16
C LYS A 408 -8.23 -17.96 14.80
N MET A 409 -7.14 -17.95 14.04
CA MET A 409 -7.05 -17.41 12.69
C MET A 409 -7.35 -18.50 11.67
N PHE A 410 -7.79 -18.07 10.48
CA PHE A 410 -8.03 -18.92 9.32
C PHE A 410 -7.32 -18.33 8.11
N LEU A 411 -6.73 -19.18 7.29
CA LEU A 411 -6.19 -18.83 5.98
C LEU A 411 -6.75 -19.79 4.94
N SER A 412 -7.12 -19.24 3.79
CA SER A 412 -7.57 -19.99 2.62
C SER A 412 -6.81 -19.56 1.39
N GLY A 413 -6.63 -20.47 0.45
CA GLY A 413 -5.85 -20.26 -0.75
C GLY A 413 -5.72 -21.55 -1.56
N ASP A 414 -5.25 -21.39 -2.79
CA ASP A 414 -5.12 -22.51 -3.71
C ASP A 414 -4.15 -23.56 -3.13
N SER A 415 -4.64 -24.80 -3.03
CA SER A 415 -3.86 -25.94 -2.54
C SER A 415 -3.22 -25.78 -1.15
N LEU A 416 -3.70 -24.85 -0.31
CA LEU A 416 -3.24 -24.74 1.07
C LEU A 416 -3.62 -25.97 1.89
N LYS A 417 -2.65 -26.58 2.57
CA LYS A 417 -2.85 -27.72 3.47
C LYS A 417 -1.97 -27.57 4.69
N ALA A 418 -2.50 -27.94 5.86
CA ALA A 418 -1.74 -27.89 7.10
C ALA A 418 -0.45 -28.73 7.03
N SER A 419 -0.47 -29.85 6.30
CA SER A 419 0.71 -30.70 6.07
C SER A 419 1.86 -30.01 5.32
N GLN A 420 1.64 -28.84 4.73
CA GLN A 420 2.71 -28.04 4.14
C GLN A 420 3.49 -27.25 5.19
N PHE A 421 2.96 -27.08 6.40
CA PHE A 421 3.48 -26.19 7.44
C PHE A 421 3.79 -27.00 8.71
N TYR A 422 5.07 -27.26 8.98
CA TYR A 422 5.56 -27.86 10.24
C TYR A 422 6.57 -26.90 10.88
N ASP A 423 6.82 -27.04 12.20
CA ASP A 423 7.90 -26.37 12.95
C ASP A 423 8.09 -24.87 12.60
N ALA A 424 7.15 -24.03 13.02
CA ALA A 424 7.12 -22.58 12.72
C ALA A 424 6.99 -22.23 11.22
N GLY A 425 6.22 -23.02 10.45
CA GLY A 425 5.86 -22.70 9.06
C GLY A 425 4.95 -21.49 8.90
N ILE A 426 4.25 -21.06 9.96
CA ILE A 426 3.48 -19.80 9.99
C ILE A 426 4.08 -18.92 11.09
N THR A 427 4.50 -17.71 10.72
CA THR A 427 5.26 -16.79 11.59
C THR A 427 4.86 -15.34 11.33
N THR A 428 5.38 -14.44 12.14
CA THR A 428 5.40 -13.00 11.92
C THR A 428 6.81 -12.47 12.22
N THR A 429 7.14 -11.30 11.69
CA THR A 429 8.38 -10.59 12.04
C THR A 429 8.24 -9.83 13.35
N SER A 430 7.02 -9.59 13.83
CA SER A 430 6.75 -8.90 15.07
C SER A 430 7.09 -9.78 16.28
N PRO A 431 7.86 -9.28 17.26
CA PRO A 431 8.06 -9.99 18.52
C PRO A 431 6.81 -9.96 19.42
N PHE A 432 5.79 -9.17 19.07
CA PHE A 432 4.58 -8.96 19.86
C PHE A 432 3.42 -9.88 19.45
N ILE A 433 3.60 -10.68 18.41
CA ILE A 433 2.59 -11.64 17.93
C ILE A 433 3.23 -13.03 17.96
N ILE A 434 2.65 -13.92 18.76
CA ILE A 434 3.10 -15.30 18.91
C ILE A 434 2.14 -16.21 18.16
N VAL A 435 2.65 -16.94 17.17
CA VAL A 435 1.89 -17.98 16.46
C VAL A 435 2.16 -19.32 17.14
N ASP A 436 1.11 -20.02 17.57
CA ASP A 436 1.23 -21.39 18.05
C ASP A 436 1.32 -22.34 16.85
N SER A 437 2.54 -22.69 16.44
CA SER A 437 2.76 -23.59 15.31
C SER A 437 2.20 -25.00 15.51
N SER A 438 1.94 -25.43 16.75
CA SER A 438 1.35 -26.75 17.02
C SER A 438 -0.16 -26.80 16.78
N SER A 439 -0.80 -25.64 16.69
CA SER A 439 -2.24 -25.50 16.46
C SER A 439 -2.64 -25.58 14.98
N VAL A 440 -1.67 -25.59 14.06
CA VAL A 440 -1.92 -25.57 12.61
C VAL A 440 -2.65 -26.85 12.19
N LYS A 441 -3.83 -26.71 11.60
CA LYS A 441 -4.64 -27.86 11.12
C LYS A 441 -5.54 -27.49 9.96
N ASP A 442 -5.93 -28.49 9.18
CA ASP A 442 -6.95 -28.31 8.13
C ASP A 442 -8.33 -28.12 8.78
N GLU A 443 -9.11 -27.20 8.22
CA GLU A 443 -10.48 -26.92 8.63
C GLU A 443 -11.44 -27.23 7.48
N ASP A 444 -12.57 -27.85 7.82
CA ASP A 444 -13.67 -28.05 6.88
C ASP A 444 -14.60 -26.84 6.94
N PHE A 445 -14.66 -26.08 5.85
CA PHE A 445 -15.60 -24.98 5.63
C PHE A 445 -16.71 -25.36 4.64
N GLY A 446 -16.77 -26.62 4.20
CA GLY A 446 -17.63 -27.04 3.09
C GLY A 446 -17.11 -26.56 1.74
N GLU A 447 -17.87 -26.85 0.67
CA GLU A 447 -17.68 -26.32 -0.70
C GLU A 447 -16.31 -26.56 -1.36
N GLY A 448 -15.48 -27.46 -0.81
CA GLY A 448 -14.19 -27.82 -1.39
C GLY A 448 -13.12 -26.72 -1.26
N ILE A 449 -13.35 -25.70 -0.43
CA ILE A 449 -12.33 -24.70 -0.14
C ILE A 449 -11.28 -25.23 0.83
N ASN A 450 -10.02 -24.88 0.57
CA ASN A 450 -8.90 -25.32 1.37
C ASN A 450 -8.62 -24.29 2.45
N VAL A 451 -8.91 -24.64 3.71
CA VAL A 451 -8.72 -23.74 4.85
C VAL A 451 -7.81 -24.40 5.87
N ILE A 452 -6.87 -23.63 6.40
CA ILE A 452 -6.10 -23.99 7.59
C ILE A 452 -6.44 -23.03 8.73
N SER A 453 -6.43 -23.50 9.97
CA SER A 453 -6.47 -22.65 11.16
C SER A 453 -5.18 -22.73 11.95
N PHE A 454 -4.92 -21.70 12.75
CA PHE A 454 -3.85 -21.62 13.73
C PHE A 454 -4.19 -20.55 14.78
N ASP A 455 -3.64 -20.70 15.97
CA ASP A 455 -3.86 -19.79 17.08
C ASP A 455 -2.74 -18.74 17.16
N VAL A 456 -3.12 -17.49 17.40
CA VAL A 456 -2.20 -16.37 17.62
C VAL A 456 -2.48 -15.71 18.96
N MET A 457 -1.43 -15.25 19.64
CA MET A 457 -1.53 -14.49 20.89
C MET A 457 -0.79 -13.16 20.73
N LEU A 458 -1.46 -12.07 21.11
CA LEU A 458 -0.93 -10.71 21.02
C LEU A 458 -0.43 -10.25 22.37
N ALA A 459 0.73 -9.59 22.39
CA ALA A 459 1.20 -8.89 23.56
C ALA A 459 0.26 -7.73 23.90
N GLY A 460 0.13 -7.39 25.18
CA GLY A 460 -0.72 -6.28 25.64
C GLY A 460 -0.16 -4.90 25.31
N ASP A 461 1.14 -4.82 25.02
CA ASP A 461 1.88 -3.60 24.68
C ASP A 461 2.19 -3.48 23.19
N ILE A 462 1.56 -4.31 22.34
CA ILE A 462 1.68 -4.17 20.89
C ILE A 462 1.16 -2.79 20.44
N GLU A 463 1.91 -2.11 19.58
CA GLU A 463 1.55 -0.80 19.07
C GLU A 463 0.49 -0.92 17.96
N ALA A 464 -0.30 0.14 17.78
CA ALA A 464 -1.22 0.25 16.65
C ALA A 464 -0.47 0.20 15.30
N GLY A 465 -1.15 -0.35 14.29
CA GLY A 465 -0.66 -0.45 12.91
C GLY A 465 -0.87 -1.83 12.28
N GLU A 466 -0.22 -2.02 11.14
CA GLU A 466 -0.39 -3.19 10.28
C GLU A 466 0.76 -4.17 10.46
N TYR A 467 0.44 -5.46 10.58
CA TYR A 467 1.41 -6.53 10.75
C TYR A 467 1.17 -7.65 9.74
N SER A 468 2.27 -8.27 9.30
CA SER A 468 2.23 -9.32 8.29
C SER A 468 2.32 -10.72 8.89
N LEU A 469 1.66 -11.67 8.24
CA LEU A 469 1.92 -13.09 8.42
C LEU A 469 2.85 -13.59 7.32
N ARG A 470 3.77 -14.47 7.70
CA ARG A 470 4.68 -15.19 6.80
C ARG A 470 4.34 -16.67 6.82
N LEU A 471 4.10 -17.23 5.65
CA LEU A 471 3.92 -18.66 5.43
C LEU A 471 5.16 -19.21 4.75
N GLN A 472 5.72 -20.28 5.28
CA GLN A 472 6.81 -21.03 4.66
C GLN A 472 6.46 -22.51 4.62
N SER A 473 6.39 -23.07 3.42
CA SER A 473 6.18 -24.51 3.25
C SER A 473 7.44 -25.30 3.61
N ILE A 474 7.27 -26.60 3.90
CA ILE A 474 8.39 -27.55 4.04
C ILE A 474 9.26 -27.67 2.78
N ALA A 475 8.73 -27.30 1.61
CA ALA A 475 9.49 -27.24 0.36
C ALA A 475 10.35 -25.96 0.25
N GLY A 476 10.17 -25.01 1.18
CA GLY A 476 10.90 -23.75 1.22
C GLY A 476 10.21 -22.60 0.48
N ASP A 477 8.99 -22.80 -0.03
CA ASP A 477 8.21 -21.73 -0.66
C ASP A 477 7.73 -20.74 0.40
N VAL A 478 7.78 -19.45 0.07
CA VAL A 478 7.42 -18.39 1.01
C VAL A 478 6.35 -17.49 0.39
N ALA A 479 5.34 -17.19 1.19
CA ALA A 479 4.29 -16.21 0.89
C ALA A 479 4.03 -15.34 2.12
N TYR A 480 3.45 -14.17 1.89
CA TYR A 480 3.06 -13.27 2.97
C TYR A 480 1.60 -12.85 2.83
N VAL A 481 0.96 -12.59 3.96
CA VAL A 481 -0.25 -11.79 4.05
C VAL A 481 0.19 -10.44 4.59
N VAL A 482 0.54 -9.52 3.69
CA VAL A 482 1.15 -8.22 4.03
C VAL A 482 0.13 -7.30 4.68
N GLY A 483 0.39 -6.88 5.91
CA GLY A 483 -0.56 -6.06 6.68
C GLY A 483 -1.92 -6.71 6.90
N GLY A 484 -1.98 -8.05 6.89
CA GLY A 484 -3.24 -8.80 7.06
C GLY A 484 -3.83 -8.75 8.46
N LEU A 485 -3.06 -8.26 9.44
CA LEU A 485 -3.49 -8.07 10.82
C LEU A 485 -3.41 -6.58 11.15
N THR A 486 -4.49 -5.99 11.67
CA THR A 486 -4.52 -4.59 12.10
C THR A 486 -4.72 -4.50 13.60
N ILE A 487 -3.95 -3.62 14.23
CA ILE A 487 -4.14 -3.20 15.62
C ILE A 487 -4.62 -1.75 15.59
N ASP A 488 -5.87 -1.57 15.96
CA ASP A 488 -6.49 -0.26 15.99
C ASP A 488 -6.03 0.53 17.23
N GLY A 489 -5.81 1.83 17.06
CA GLY A 489 -5.49 2.73 18.17
C GLY A 489 -6.64 2.89 19.16
N PRO A 490 -6.39 3.44 20.36
CA PRO A 490 -7.43 3.63 21.39
C PRO A 490 -8.61 4.51 20.95
N GLU A 491 -8.44 5.41 19.98
CA GLU A 491 -9.54 6.24 19.43
C GLU A 491 -10.56 5.42 18.62
N SER A 492 -10.09 4.45 17.84
CA SER A 492 -10.93 3.48 17.11
C SER A 492 -11.59 2.46 18.05
N ALA A 493 -10.90 2.05 19.12
CA ALA A 493 -11.46 1.17 20.15
C ALA A 493 -12.57 1.84 20.97
N ALA A 494 -12.43 3.13 21.29
CA ALA A 494 -13.44 3.89 22.03
C ALA A 494 -14.74 4.11 21.22
N LEU A 495 -14.64 4.19 19.89
CA LEU A 495 -15.81 4.24 18.99
C LEU A 495 -16.49 2.87 18.88
N ALA A 496 -15.72 1.77 18.87
CA ALA A 496 -16.26 0.42 18.91
C ALA A 496 -16.94 0.09 20.26
N GLU A 497 -16.42 0.61 21.38
CA GLU A 497 -17.04 0.44 22.70
C GLU A 497 -18.27 1.32 22.93
N GLN A 498 -18.34 2.54 22.38
CA GLN A 498 -19.53 3.39 22.50
C GLN A 498 -20.73 2.87 21.70
N ASP A 499 -20.50 2.22 20.55
CA ASP A 499 -21.58 1.64 19.72
C ASP A 499 -21.96 0.20 20.12
N GLY A 500 -21.17 -0.45 20.99
CA GLY A 500 -21.44 -1.81 21.49
C GLY A 500 -22.32 -1.90 22.74
N THR A 501 -22.66 -0.78 23.39
CA THR A 501 -23.44 -0.76 24.65
C THR A 501 -24.88 -0.26 24.48
N SER A 502 -25.58 -0.68 23.43
CA SER A 502 -27.05 -0.69 23.48
C SER A 502 -27.49 -1.96 24.22
N ASP A 503 -27.62 -1.85 25.54
CA ASP A 503 -28.36 -2.81 26.38
C ASP A 503 -29.85 -2.77 25.98
N ASP A 504 -30.20 -3.35 24.84
CA ASP A 504 -31.58 -3.77 24.58
C ASP A 504 -31.70 -5.23 25.02
N GLU A 505 -32.25 -5.42 26.23
CA GLU A 505 -32.74 -6.72 26.68
C GLU A 505 -33.69 -7.31 25.62
N PRO A 506 -33.66 -8.65 25.40
CA PRO A 506 -34.62 -9.30 24.53
C PRO A 506 -36.02 -9.23 25.13
N GLY A 507 -36.77 -8.19 24.74
CA GLY A 507 -38.17 -8.03 25.06
C GLY A 507 -38.97 -9.23 24.54
N MET A 508 -39.36 -10.08 25.48
CA MET A 508 -40.35 -11.14 25.28
C MET A 508 -41.63 -10.54 24.67
N ILE A 509 -41.95 -10.95 23.45
CA ILE A 509 -43.28 -10.73 22.88
C ILE A 509 -44.24 -11.65 23.63
N ALA A 510 -44.94 -11.08 24.61
CA ALA A 510 -46.16 -11.66 25.15
C ALA A 510 -47.33 -11.19 24.28
N ASP A 511 -47.89 -12.14 23.54
CA ASP A 511 -49.22 -12.08 22.96
C ASP A 511 -50.26 -11.96 24.09
N GLU A 512 -51.11 -10.94 24.05
CA GLU A 512 -52.50 -10.97 24.54
C GLU A 512 -53.17 -9.61 24.28
N SER A 513 -54.02 -9.54 23.24
CA SER A 513 -55.42 -9.10 23.40
C SER A 513 -56.13 -9.00 22.04
N ILE A 514 -56.82 -10.07 21.67
CA ILE A 514 -58.06 -9.99 20.90
C ILE A 514 -59.15 -9.49 21.85
N VAL A 515 -59.73 -8.33 21.55
CA VAL A 515 -61.12 -7.99 21.93
C VAL A 515 -61.77 -7.24 20.75
N THR A 516 -62.61 -7.99 20.05
CA THR A 516 -63.85 -7.62 19.32
C THR A 516 -64.56 -6.40 19.97
N ASP A 517 -65.24 -5.45 19.31
CA ASP A 517 -66.35 -5.60 18.36
C ASP A 517 -67.04 -4.21 18.17
N TYR A 518 -67.73 -4.00 17.03
CA TYR A 518 -68.74 -2.94 16.67
C TYR A 518 -68.29 -1.45 16.69
N GLU A 519 -68.55 -0.59 15.69
CA GLU A 519 -69.49 -0.45 14.56
C GLU A 519 -68.80 0.03 13.27
#